data_AF-A0A2N2I174-F1
#
_entry.id   AF-A0A2N2I174-F1
#
_cell.length_a   1.000
_cell.length_b   1.000
_cell.length_c   1.000
_cell.angle_alpha   90.00
_cell.angle_beta   90.00
_cell.angle_gamma   90.00
#
_symmetry.space_group_name_H-M   'P 1'
#
loop_
_entity.id
_entity.type
_entity.pdbx_description
1 polymer ?
#
loop_
_entity_poly.entity_id
_entity_poly.type
_entity_poly.pdbx_seq_one_letter_code
_entity_poly.pdbx_strand_id
1 'polypeptide(L)'
;MKRCPHCRERFQDNVSACLYCDGPLETIEPLRKITPVKQNKKEQSDTKTEKKWKEFCIPIITTIIVAVILFTISQIKHLNKNTEQLTEIKSMQIDAHDASTSVRTSISEPALSPDPLKALTTAINLYNNAFALCSSGKCTDPQKAIEYLDEAIKLKPDFAEAYNIRGNADGDLGQHQRAIEDYNEAIRLIPHYARAYYNRGLTYSNLGQHQQAIEDYNEAIRLNIENISVYHNRGKAYFTQGKKELGCRDAQKACELGDCKLLEDAKNKKDCP
;
A
#
# COMPACT_ATOMS: atom_id res chain seq x y z
N MET A 1 -23.35 6.90 -23.78
CA MET A 1 -22.45 6.87 -22.60
C MET A 1 -21.03 7.16 -23.05
N LYS A 2 -20.28 7.91 -22.26
CA LYS A 2 -18.86 8.19 -22.48
C LYS A 2 -17.98 7.44 -21.47
N ARG A 3 -16.70 7.26 -21.78
CA ARG A 3 -15.72 6.64 -20.90
C ARG A 3 -14.46 7.50 -20.82
N CYS A 4 -13.88 7.63 -19.64
CA CYS A 4 -12.55 8.21 -19.51
C CYS A 4 -11.49 7.15 -19.85
N PRO A 5 -10.55 7.41 -20.77
CA PRO A 5 -9.47 6.46 -21.09
C PRO A 5 -8.49 6.27 -19.92
N HIS A 6 -8.40 7.25 -19.01
CA HIS A 6 -7.44 7.23 -17.91
C HIS A 6 -7.96 6.45 -16.69
N CYS A 7 -9.15 6.78 -16.18
CA CYS A 7 -9.73 6.11 -15.01
C CYS A 7 -10.73 4.98 -15.36
N ARG A 8 -11.04 4.79 -16.66
CA ARG A 8 -11.95 3.76 -17.18
C ARG A 8 -13.41 3.83 -16.72
N GLU A 9 -13.77 4.83 -15.92
CA GLU A 9 -15.14 5.12 -15.47
C GLU A 9 -16.07 5.55 -16.59
N ARG A 10 -17.36 5.22 -16.45
CA ARG A 10 -18.42 5.53 -17.42
C ARG A 10 -19.25 6.72 -16.95
N PHE A 11 -19.52 7.63 -17.88
CA PHE A 11 -20.29 8.84 -17.62
C PHE A 11 -21.48 8.94 -18.57
N GLN A 12 -22.52 9.66 -18.14
CA GLN A 12 -23.64 10.04 -19.00
C GLN A 12 -23.17 11.00 -20.09
N ASP A 13 -23.90 11.06 -21.21
CA ASP A 13 -23.46 11.81 -22.41
C ASP A 13 -23.43 13.33 -22.22
N ASN A 14 -24.17 13.85 -21.23
CA ASN A 14 -24.21 15.25 -20.85
C ASN A 14 -22.97 15.72 -20.07
N VAL A 15 -22.09 14.81 -19.63
CA VAL A 15 -20.83 15.15 -18.95
C VAL A 15 -19.77 15.52 -20.00
N SER A 16 -19.15 16.68 -19.86
CA SER A 16 -18.15 17.23 -20.81
C SER A 16 -16.71 16.82 -20.49
N ALA A 17 -16.38 16.54 -19.22
CA ALA A 17 -15.06 16.15 -18.77
C ALA A 17 -15.13 15.15 -17.60
N CYS A 18 -14.07 14.36 -17.41
CA CYS A 18 -14.00 13.40 -16.30
C CYS A 18 -13.91 14.12 -14.95
N LEU A 19 -14.86 13.87 -14.04
CA LEU A 19 -14.89 14.48 -12.69
C LEU A 19 -13.68 14.13 -11.79
N TYR A 20 -12.87 13.13 -12.17
CA TYR A 20 -11.74 12.66 -11.37
C TYR A 20 -10.38 13.14 -11.89
N CYS A 21 -10.28 13.49 -13.17
CA CYS A 21 -9.01 13.82 -13.79
C CYS A 21 -9.08 14.99 -14.78
N ASP A 22 -10.23 15.66 -14.87
CA ASP A 22 -10.56 16.74 -15.82
C ASP A 22 -10.20 16.43 -17.29
N GLY A 23 -10.08 15.13 -17.60
CA GLY A 23 -9.63 14.64 -18.91
C GLY A 23 -10.78 14.46 -19.90
N PRO A 24 -10.46 14.37 -21.20
CA PRO A 24 -11.46 14.15 -22.26
C PRO A 24 -12.16 12.79 -22.12
N LEU A 25 -13.42 12.76 -22.50
CA LEU A 25 -14.27 11.57 -22.46
C LEU A 25 -14.53 11.04 -23.88
N GLU A 26 -14.39 9.73 -24.08
CA GLU A 26 -14.60 9.06 -25.37
C GLU A 26 -15.99 8.43 -25.45
N THR A 27 -16.67 8.51 -26.59
CA THR A 27 -17.97 7.85 -26.80
C THR A 27 -17.80 6.34 -26.93
N ILE A 28 -18.56 5.57 -26.16
CA ILE A 28 -18.56 4.11 -26.27
C ILE A 28 -19.39 3.72 -27.50
N GLU A 29 -18.74 3.19 -28.55
CA GLU A 29 -19.46 2.61 -29.68
C GLU A 29 -20.23 1.35 -29.26
N PRO A 30 -21.48 1.17 -29.73
CA PRO A 30 -22.22 -0.06 -29.47
C PRO A 30 -21.55 -1.25 -30.18
N LEU A 31 -21.40 -2.36 -29.46
CA LEU A 31 -20.82 -3.60 -29.98
C LEU A 31 -21.49 -4.01 -31.30
N ARG A 32 -20.69 -4.04 -32.38
CA ARG A 32 -21.09 -4.60 -33.67
C ARG A 32 -21.53 -6.05 -33.45
N LYS A 33 -22.77 -6.39 -33.82
CA LYS A 33 -23.30 -7.75 -33.72
C LYS A 33 -22.36 -8.72 -34.44
N ILE A 34 -21.74 -9.62 -33.68
CA ILE A 34 -20.98 -10.75 -34.20
C ILE A 34 -22.01 -11.70 -34.83
N THR A 35 -21.91 -11.94 -36.14
CA THR A 35 -22.67 -12.99 -36.82
C THR A 35 -22.17 -14.36 -36.34
N PRO A 36 -23.06 -15.35 -36.12
CA PRO A 36 -22.66 -16.60 -35.50
C PRO A 36 -21.87 -17.48 -36.48
N VAL A 37 -20.64 -17.79 -36.10
CA VAL A 37 -19.83 -18.86 -36.70
C VAL A 37 -20.49 -20.20 -36.35
N LYS A 38 -20.70 -21.06 -37.36
CA LYS A 38 -21.24 -22.41 -37.20
C LYS A 38 -20.49 -23.19 -36.12
N GLN A 39 -21.16 -23.49 -35.01
CA GLN A 39 -20.64 -24.35 -33.96
C GLN A 39 -20.76 -25.82 -34.38
N ASN A 40 -19.63 -26.51 -34.43
CA ASN A 40 -19.57 -27.97 -34.53
C ASN A 40 -19.65 -28.59 -33.13
N LYS A 41 -20.66 -29.46 -32.95
CA LYS A 41 -20.79 -30.58 -32.00
C LYS A 41 -19.80 -30.60 -30.81
N LYS A 42 -20.15 -29.96 -29.70
CA LYS A 42 -19.60 -30.30 -28.36
C LYS A 42 -20.58 -30.10 -27.19
N GLU A 43 -21.85 -29.86 -27.48
CA GLU A 43 -22.87 -29.39 -26.52
C GLU A 43 -23.60 -30.52 -25.78
N GLN A 44 -22.89 -31.57 -25.37
CA GLN A 44 -23.45 -32.67 -24.55
C GLN A 44 -22.64 -32.99 -23.29
N SER A 45 -21.52 -32.30 -23.05
CA SER A 45 -20.65 -32.50 -21.88
C SER A 45 -21.06 -31.65 -20.65
N ASP A 46 -21.66 -30.48 -20.86
CA ASP A 46 -21.73 -29.45 -19.82
C ASP A 46 -22.87 -29.64 -18.80
N THR A 47 -23.93 -30.36 -19.15
CA THR A 47 -25.09 -30.54 -18.25
C THR A 47 -24.79 -31.46 -17.06
N LYS A 48 -23.84 -32.39 -17.19
CA LYS A 48 -23.45 -33.32 -16.12
C LYS A 48 -22.51 -32.67 -15.10
N THR A 49 -21.65 -31.78 -15.57
CA THR A 49 -20.67 -31.04 -14.77
C THR A 49 -21.35 -29.95 -13.95
N GLU A 50 -22.34 -29.25 -14.54
CA GLU A 50 -23.14 -28.23 -13.85
C GLU A 50 -24.01 -28.83 -12.73
N LYS A 51 -24.57 -30.03 -12.96
CA LYS A 51 -25.36 -30.74 -11.94
C LYS A 51 -24.51 -31.18 -10.75
N LYS A 52 -23.31 -31.71 -11.02
CA LYS A 52 -22.34 -32.08 -9.98
C LYS A 52 -21.83 -30.88 -9.18
N TRP A 53 -21.64 -29.73 -9.83
CA TRP A 53 -21.22 -28.49 -9.14
C TRP A 53 -22.29 -28.01 -8.15
N LYS A 54 -23.57 -28.06 -8.54
CA LYS A 54 -24.68 -27.66 -7.66
C LYS A 54 -24.88 -28.62 -6.48
N GLU A 55 -24.70 -29.93 -6.68
CA GLU A 55 -24.87 -30.93 -5.60
C GLU A 55 -23.72 -30.90 -4.58
N PHE A 56 -22.48 -30.63 -5.01
CA PHE A 56 -21.31 -30.70 -4.11
C PHE A 56 -20.82 -29.34 -3.60
N CYS A 57 -20.80 -28.29 -4.43
CA CYS A 57 -20.16 -27.03 -4.04
C CYS A 57 -21.08 -26.14 -3.20
N ILE A 58 -22.40 -26.13 -3.47
CA ILE A 58 -23.36 -25.31 -2.72
C ILE A 58 -23.37 -25.66 -1.21
N PRO A 59 -23.48 -26.92 -0.76
CA PRO A 59 -23.47 -27.23 0.67
C PRO A 59 -22.12 -26.92 1.36
N ILE A 60 -21.00 -27.05 0.64
CA ILE A 60 -19.67 -26.69 1.16
C ILE A 60 -19.56 -25.17 1.32
N ILE A 61 -20.02 -24.41 0.32
CA ILE A 61 -20.00 -22.95 0.36
C ILE A 61 -20.94 -22.43 1.46
N THR A 62 -22.16 -22.99 1.58
CA THR A 62 -23.10 -22.56 2.62
C THR A 62 -22.60 -22.90 4.03
N THR A 63 -21.97 -24.06 4.23
CA THR A 63 -21.37 -24.40 5.53
C THR A 63 -20.19 -23.51 5.89
N ILE A 64 -19.33 -23.15 4.93
CA ILE A 64 -18.24 -22.18 5.15
C ILE A 64 -18.81 -20.80 5.49
N ILE A 65 -19.82 -20.32 4.76
CA ILE A 65 -20.45 -19.01 5.02
C ILE A 65 -21.07 -18.99 6.42
N VAL A 66 -21.80 -20.03 6.82
CA VAL A 66 -22.38 -20.13 8.17
C VAL A 66 -21.28 -20.16 9.23
N ALA A 67 -20.19 -20.88 9.02
CA ALA A 67 -19.05 -20.90 9.95
C ALA A 67 -18.38 -19.52 10.10
N VAL A 68 -18.20 -18.78 8.99
CA VAL A 68 -17.67 -17.41 9.02
C VAL A 68 -18.62 -16.47 9.77
N ILE A 69 -19.93 -16.55 9.53
CA ILE A 69 -20.93 -15.74 10.25
C ILE A 69 -20.93 -16.07 11.75
N LEU A 70 -20.85 -17.35 12.12
CA LEU A 70 -20.78 -17.75 13.53
C LEU A 70 -19.47 -17.28 14.19
N PHE A 71 -18.36 -17.34 13.46
CA PHE A 71 -17.08 -16.83 13.93
C PHE A 71 -17.13 -15.30 14.14
N THR A 72 -17.68 -14.54 13.19
CA THR A 72 -17.80 -13.08 13.33
C THR A 72 -18.73 -12.70 14.47
N ILE A 73 -19.87 -13.37 14.63
CA ILE A 73 -20.76 -13.17 15.79
C ILE A 73 -20.04 -13.47 17.10
N SER A 74 -19.22 -14.53 17.15
CA SER A 74 -18.40 -14.85 18.32
C SER A 74 -17.36 -13.77 18.64
N GLN A 75 -16.69 -13.21 17.61
CA GLN A 75 -15.75 -12.09 17.78
C GLN A 75 -16.46 -10.83 18.29
N ILE A 76 -17.64 -10.52 17.76
CA ILE A 76 -18.48 -9.39 18.20
C ILE A 76 -18.91 -9.58 19.67
N LYS A 77 -19.30 -10.79 20.07
CA LYS A 77 -19.65 -11.10 21.46
C LYS A 77 -18.47 -10.93 22.41
N HIS A 78 -17.26 -11.30 21.98
CA HIS A 78 -16.04 -11.08 22.76
C HIS A 78 -15.71 -9.58 22.91
N LEU A 79 -15.94 -8.78 21.87
CA LEU A 79 -15.78 -7.32 21.93
C LEU A 79 -16.79 -6.67 22.89
N ASN A 80 -18.05 -7.11 22.89
CA ASN A 80 -19.08 -6.56 23.78
C ASN A 80 -18.79 -6.81 25.27
N LYS A 81 -18.22 -7.97 25.61
CA LYS A 81 -17.78 -8.28 26.99
C LYS A 81 -16.67 -7.34 27.45
N ASN A 82 -15.78 -6.93 26.56
CA ASN A 82 -14.71 -5.98 26.88
C ASN A 82 -15.24 -4.55 27.07
N THR A 83 -16.32 -4.16 26.37
CA THR A 83 -16.98 -2.86 26.59
C THR A 83 -17.75 -2.77 27.90
N GLU A 84 -18.40 -3.84 28.35
CA GLU A 84 -19.06 -3.89 29.68
C GLU A 84 -18.04 -3.74 30.82
N GLN A 85 -16.90 -4.42 30.71
CA GLN A 85 -15.78 -4.25 31.65
C GLN A 85 -15.22 -2.82 31.63
N LEU A 86 -15.17 -2.19 30.45
CA LEU A 86 -14.74 -0.79 30.32
C LEU A 86 -15.72 0.19 30.97
N THR A 87 -17.02 -0.09 30.93
CA THR A 87 -18.05 0.74 31.59
C THR A 87 -18.03 0.61 33.10
N GLU A 88 -17.76 -0.59 33.64
CA GLU A 88 -17.54 -0.77 35.09
C GLU A 88 -16.28 -0.03 35.57
N ILE A 89 -15.17 -0.15 34.84
CA ILE A 89 -13.92 0.60 35.15
C ILE A 89 -14.15 2.11 35.13
N LYS A 90 -14.90 2.62 34.13
CA LYS A 90 -15.23 4.05 34.05
C LYS A 90 -16.13 4.52 35.20
N SER A 91 -17.09 3.70 35.65
CA SER A 91 -17.93 4.04 36.81
C SER A 91 -17.11 4.09 38.12
N MET A 92 -16.17 3.17 38.31
CA MET A 92 -15.26 3.18 39.48
C MET A 92 -14.31 4.39 39.51
N GLN A 93 -13.94 4.95 38.35
CA GLN A 93 -13.09 6.16 38.28
C GLN A 93 -13.86 7.46 38.54
N ILE A 94 -15.17 7.49 38.31
CA ILE A 94 -16.00 8.67 38.56
C ILE A 94 -16.22 8.85 40.08
N ASP A 95 -16.39 7.76 40.83
CA ASP A 95 -16.59 7.82 42.29
C ASP A 95 -15.35 8.32 43.07
N ALA A 96 -14.15 8.25 42.48
CA ALA A 96 -12.92 8.75 43.09
C ALA A 96 -12.71 10.27 42.90
N HIS A 97 -13.46 10.93 42.00
CA HIS A 97 -13.19 12.33 41.64
C HIS A 97 -14.00 13.37 42.45
N ASP A 98 -15.04 12.96 43.18
CA ASP A 98 -15.88 13.88 43.96
C ASP A 98 -15.37 14.16 45.39
N ALA A 99 -14.23 13.57 45.80
CA ALA A 99 -13.66 13.77 47.13
C ALA A 99 -12.64 14.93 47.24
N SER A 100 -12.36 15.69 46.16
CA SER A 100 -11.36 16.77 46.18
C SER A 100 -11.94 18.14 45.86
N THR A 101 -12.96 18.58 46.60
CA THR A 101 -13.41 19.98 46.57
C THR A 101 -13.22 20.63 47.94
N SER A 102 -11.97 20.73 48.41
CA SER A 102 -11.51 21.75 49.37
C SER A 102 -10.05 21.49 49.75
N VAL A 103 -9.10 21.90 48.90
CA VAL A 103 -7.84 22.57 49.31
C VAL A 103 -7.29 23.22 48.04
N ARG A 104 -7.43 24.55 47.97
CA ARG A 104 -6.70 25.37 47.00
C ARG A 104 -5.30 25.61 47.58
N THR A 105 -4.35 24.75 47.27
CA THR A 105 -2.93 25.05 47.43
C THR A 105 -2.27 25.09 46.06
N SER A 106 -1.61 26.22 45.82
CA SER A 106 -0.65 26.46 44.76
C SER A 106 0.37 25.33 44.66
N ILE A 107 0.17 24.44 43.71
CA ILE A 107 1.21 23.55 43.19
C ILE A 107 1.29 23.91 41.71
N SER A 108 2.46 24.40 41.29
CA SER A 108 2.80 24.50 39.87
C SER A 108 2.51 23.16 39.22
N GLU A 109 1.64 23.13 38.21
CA GLU A 109 1.36 21.93 37.42
C GLU A 109 2.70 21.32 36.97
N PRO A 110 3.04 20.08 37.38
CA PRO A 110 4.12 19.36 36.74
C PRO A 110 3.69 19.14 35.29
N ALA A 111 4.56 19.45 34.33
CA ALA A 111 4.32 19.30 32.91
C ALA A 111 3.66 17.94 32.62
N LEU A 112 2.35 17.95 32.44
CA LEU A 112 1.57 16.76 32.13
C LEU A 112 2.08 16.26 30.79
N SER A 113 2.49 14.98 30.74
CA SER A 113 2.71 14.30 29.47
C SER A 113 1.54 14.61 28.53
N PRO A 114 1.79 14.96 27.25
CA PRO A 114 0.71 15.30 26.34
C PRO A 114 -0.33 14.17 26.34
N ASP A 115 -1.62 14.56 26.45
CA ASP A 115 -2.75 13.64 26.32
C ASP A 115 -2.48 12.65 25.16
N PRO A 116 -2.42 11.33 25.42
CA PRO A 116 -2.03 10.34 24.41
C PRO A 116 -2.84 10.44 23.11
N LEU A 117 -4.14 10.79 23.21
CA LEU A 117 -4.99 10.96 22.03
C LEU A 117 -4.61 12.23 21.24
N LYS A 118 -4.28 13.31 21.95
CA LYS A 118 -3.80 14.56 21.36
C LYS A 118 -2.44 14.35 20.69
N ALA A 119 -1.51 13.66 21.35
CA ALA A 119 -0.19 13.34 20.81
C ALA A 119 -0.29 12.53 19.51
N LEU A 120 -1.15 11.49 19.49
CA LEU A 120 -1.41 10.71 18.28
C LEU A 120 -2.00 11.56 17.14
N THR A 121 -2.99 12.39 17.45
CA THR A 121 -3.61 13.29 16.46
C THR A 121 -2.59 14.27 15.89
N THR A 122 -1.73 14.84 16.73
CA THR A 122 -0.65 15.73 16.30
C THR A 122 0.36 14.98 15.42
N ALA A 123 0.77 13.77 15.79
CA ALA A 123 1.69 12.96 14.98
C ALA A 123 1.13 12.68 13.57
N ILE A 124 -0.16 12.32 13.48
CA ILE A 124 -0.84 12.08 12.20
C ILE A 124 -0.89 13.35 11.35
N ASN A 125 -1.18 14.50 11.94
CA ASN A 125 -1.22 15.77 11.21
C ASN A 125 0.16 16.17 10.67
N LEU A 126 1.21 16.00 11.48
CA LEU A 126 2.60 16.22 11.06
C LEU A 126 2.99 15.28 9.92
N TYR A 127 2.68 13.99 10.04
CA TYR A 127 2.88 13.03 8.97
C TYR A 127 2.17 13.43 7.67
N ASN A 128 0.90 13.86 7.75
CA ASN A 128 0.13 14.28 6.57
C ASN A 128 0.75 15.52 5.90
N ASN A 129 1.26 16.47 6.69
CA ASN A 129 1.96 17.64 6.17
C ASN A 129 3.26 17.22 5.45
N ALA A 130 4.04 16.30 6.02
CA ALA A 130 5.23 15.77 5.39
C ALA A 130 4.92 14.98 4.11
N PHE A 131 3.88 14.14 4.16
CA PHE A 131 3.42 13.36 3.01
C PHE A 131 2.97 14.25 1.85
N ALA A 132 2.34 15.40 2.14
CA ALA A 132 1.98 16.39 1.12
C ALA A 132 3.21 16.98 0.41
N LEU A 133 4.35 17.06 1.11
CA LEU A 133 5.62 17.50 0.53
C LEU A 133 6.30 16.37 -0.27
N CYS A 134 6.02 15.11 0.05
CA CYS A 134 6.66 13.93 -0.53
C CYS A 134 5.66 13.08 -1.32
N SER A 135 5.60 13.27 -2.63
CA SER A 135 4.70 12.52 -3.52
C SER A 135 5.50 11.67 -4.52
N SER A 136 4.99 10.47 -4.83
CA SER A 136 5.59 9.58 -5.83
C SER A 136 7.07 9.22 -5.59
N GLY A 137 7.51 9.23 -4.33
CA GLY A 137 8.90 8.92 -3.95
C GLY A 137 9.88 10.09 -4.10
N LYS A 138 9.39 11.31 -4.34
CA LYS A 138 10.20 12.53 -4.38
C LYS A 138 9.55 13.64 -3.55
N CYS A 139 10.36 14.38 -2.82
CA CYS A 139 9.96 15.49 -1.98
C CYS A 139 10.24 16.84 -2.66
N THR A 140 9.28 17.75 -2.59
CA THR A 140 9.43 19.14 -3.06
C THR A 140 10.24 19.98 -2.08
N ASP A 141 10.09 19.71 -0.79
CA ASP A 141 10.85 20.30 0.31
C ASP A 141 11.27 19.19 1.30
N PRO A 142 12.36 18.46 1.00
CA PRO A 142 12.81 17.33 1.81
C PRO A 142 13.23 17.73 3.23
N GLN A 143 13.86 18.90 3.43
CA GLN A 143 14.22 19.37 4.78
C GLN A 143 12.98 19.55 5.65
N LYS A 144 11.98 20.26 5.14
CA LYS A 144 10.75 20.52 5.90
C LYS A 144 9.93 19.25 6.14
N ALA A 145 9.95 18.31 5.19
CA ALA A 145 9.35 17.00 5.40
C ALA A 145 10.02 16.25 6.57
N ILE A 146 11.35 16.25 6.64
CA ILE A 146 12.10 15.64 7.74
C ILE A 146 11.75 16.29 9.08
N GLU A 147 11.67 17.62 9.16
CA GLU A 147 11.31 18.33 10.39
C GLU A 147 9.95 17.87 10.94
N TYR A 148 8.92 17.80 10.08
CA TYR A 148 7.61 17.29 10.46
C TYR A 148 7.66 15.81 10.90
N LEU A 149 8.43 14.98 10.21
CA LEU A 149 8.52 13.55 10.51
C LEU A 149 9.30 13.27 11.79
N ASP A 150 10.33 14.05 12.10
CA ASP A 150 11.04 13.97 13.37
C ASP A 150 10.13 14.26 14.54
N GLU A 151 9.27 15.28 14.44
CA GLU A 151 8.26 15.56 15.46
C GLU A 151 7.18 14.46 15.53
N ALA A 152 6.71 13.96 14.38
CA ALA A 152 5.73 12.88 14.33
C ALA A 152 6.24 11.60 14.99
N ILE A 153 7.49 11.23 14.73
CA ILE A 153 8.15 10.03 15.27
C ILE A 153 8.41 10.19 16.78
N LYS A 154 8.77 11.38 17.26
CA LYS A 154 8.89 11.64 18.71
C LYS A 154 7.57 11.39 19.45
N LEU A 155 6.45 11.78 18.85
CA LEU A 155 5.11 11.60 19.42
C LEU A 155 4.57 10.17 19.24
N LYS A 156 4.93 9.51 18.13
CA LYS A 156 4.56 8.14 17.80
C LYS A 156 5.79 7.36 17.26
N PRO A 157 6.59 6.74 18.15
CA PRO A 157 7.83 6.06 17.75
C PRO A 157 7.63 4.81 16.89
N ASP A 158 6.43 4.23 16.87
CA ASP A 158 6.04 3.05 16.11
C ASP A 158 5.33 3.41 14.78
N PHE A 159 5.56 4.61 14.25
CA PHE A 159 4.93 5.09 13.02
C PHE A 159 5.74 4.70 11.76
N ALA A 160 5.62 3.44 11.33
CA ALA A 160 6.40 2.86 10.23
C ALA A 160 6.35 3.68 8.92
N GLU A 161 5.18 4.21 8.57
CA GLU A 161 4.99 5.06 7.38
C GLU A 161 5.80 6.35 7.48
N ALA A 162 5.92 6.95 8.68
CA ALA A 162 6.70 8.16 8.89
C ALA A 162 8.20 7.91 8.63
N TYR A 163 8.74 6.80 9.13
CA TYR A 163 10.11 6.39 8.81
C TYR A 163 10.29 6.20 7.29
N ASN A 164 9.38 5.49 6.62
CA ASN A 164 9.49 5.29 5.17
C ASN A 164 9.48 6.61 4.38
N ILE A 165 8.66 7.59 4.76
CA ILE A 165 8.65 8.90 4.09
C ILE A 165 9.91 9.71 4.44
N ARG A 166 10.40 9.63 5.69
CA ARG A 166 11.62 10.32 6.11
C ARG A 166 12.84 9.79 5.36
N GLY A 167 12.89 8.47 5.16
CA GLY A 167 13.90 7.85 4.33
C GLY A 167 13.86 8.30 2.86
N ASN A 168 12.67 8.54 2.28
CA ASN A 168 12.58 9.12 0.94
C ASN A 168 13.17 10.54 0.90
N ALA A 169 12.82 11.38 1.88
CA ALA A 169 13.31 12.75 1.97
C ALA A 169 14.84 12.81 2.17
N ASP A 170 15.40 11.95 3.03
CA ASP A 170 16.84 11.81 3.19
C ASP A 170 17.51 11.31 1.90
N GLY A 171 16.86 10.39 1.18
CA GLY A 171 17.30 9.93 -0.13
C GLY A 171 17.42 11.06 -1.16
N ASP A 172 16.44 11.96 -1.20
CA ASP A 172 16.46 13.15 -2.08
C ASP A 172 17.57 14.15 -1.70
N LEU A 173 18.00 14.15 -0.44
CA LEU A 173 19.14 14.93 0.05
C LEU A 173 20.50 14.23 -0.14
N GLY A 174 20.52 13.05 -0.77
CA GLY A 174 21.73 12.25 -0.93
C GLY A 174 22.21 11.57 0.36
N GLN A 175 21.41 11.62 1.44
CA GLN A 175 21.72 11.05 2.75
C GLN A 175 21.32 9.57 2.80
N HIS A 176 21.86 8.80 1.84
CA HIS A 176 21.44 7.43 1.56
C HIS A 176 21.58 6.47 2.74
N GLN A 177 22.57 6.68 3.62
CA GLN A 177 22.75 5.84 4.80
C GLN A 177 21.63 6.05 5.84
N ARG A 178 21.24 7.31 6.09
CA ARG A 178 20.09 7.62 6.96
C ARG A 178 18.78 7.09 6.38
N ALA A 179 18.62 7.21 5.06
CA ALA A 179 17.47 6.63 4.38
C ALA A 179 17.37 5.11 4.62
N ILE A 180 18.48 4.38 4.50
CA ILE A 180 18.52 2.94 4.77
C ILE A 180 18.14 2.62 6.22
N GLU A 181 18.63 3.40 7.19
CA GLU A 181 18.29 3.22 8.61
C GLU A 181 16.79 3.40 8.85
N ASP A 182 16.18 4.42 8.24
CA ASP A 182 14.74 4.64 8.31
C ASP A 182 13.92 3.53 7.65
N TYR A 183 14.33 3.04 6.49
CA TYR A 183 13.64 1.90 5.87
C TYR A 183 13.79 0.62 6.70
N ASN A 184 14.95 0.41 7.33
CA ASN A 184 15.15 -0.72 8.25
C ASN A 184 14.17 -0.65 9.41
N GLU A 185 13.97 0.53 9.99
CA GLU A 185 13.04 0.72 11.10
C GLU A 185 11.58 0.54 10.65
N ALA A 186 11.21 1.07 9.48
CA ALA A 186 9.89 0.83 8.89
C ALA A 186 9.60 -0.67 8.67
N ILE A 187 10.59 -1.42 8.18
CA ILE A 187 10.51 -2.87 7.98
C ILE A 187 10.48 -3.62 9.32
N ARG A 188 11.24 -3.17 10.32
CA ARG A 188 11.23 -3.76 11.67
C ARG A 188 9.85 -3.65 12.31
N LEU A 189 9.19 -2.50 12.16
CA LEU A 189 7.84 -2.23 12.66
C LEU A 189 6.78 -2.98 11.86
N ILE A 190 6.90 -3.00 10.52
CA ILE A 190 5.98 -3.70 9.62
C ILE A 190 6.79 -4.58 8.65
N PRO A 191 7.04 -5.86 8.99
CA PRO A 191 7.87 -6.76 8.19
C PRO A 191 7.35 -7.06 6.77
N HIS A 192 6.08 -6.78 6.51
CA HIS A 192 5.41 -6.97 5.22
C HIS A 192 5.22 -5.65 4.46
N TYR A 193 5.94 -4.58 4.83
CA TYR A 193 5.81 -3.28 4.18
C TYR A 193 6.55 -3.25 2.83
N ALA A 194 5.91 -3.76 1.79
CA ALA A 194 6.48 -3.93 0.45
C ALA A 194 7.13 -2.65 -0.11
N ARG A 195 6.55 -1.48 0.17
CA ARG A 195 7.07 -0.17 -0.26
C ARG A 195 8.41 0.16 0.39
N ALA A 196 8.61 -0.15 1.67
CA ALA A 196 9.87 0.10 2.36
C ALA A 196 11.01 -0.74 1.78
N TYR A 197 10.76 -2.02 1.47
CA TYR A 197 11.73 -2.86 0.74
C TYR A 197 12.05 -2.26 -0.64
N TYR A 198 11.05 -1.87 -1.42
CA TYR A 198 11.30 -1.26 -2.73
C TYR A 198 12.15 0.02 -2.64
N ASN A 199 11.84 0.90 -1.70
CA ASN A 199 12.56 2.16 -1.52
C ASN A 199 14.00 1.91 -1.04
N ARG A 200 14.20 0.98 -0.10
CA ARG A 200 15.55 0.57 0.35
C ARG A 200 16.36 -0.06 -0.78
N GLY A 201 15.71 -0.91 -1.59
CA GLY A 201 16.33 -1.49 -2.79
C GLY A 201 16.74 -0.44 -3.82
N LEU A 202 15.92 0.61 -4.02
CA LEU A 202 16.28 1.76 -4.86
C LEU A 202 17.50 2.50 -4.31
N THR A 203 17.55 2.76 -3.00
CA THR A 203 18.71 3.39 -2.36
C THR A 203 19.96 2.54 -2.48
N TYR A 204 19.89 1.23 -2.25
CA TYR A 204 21.02 0.32 -2.49
C TYR A 204 21.48 0.33 -3.94
N SER A 205 20.56 0.36 -4.91
CA SER A 205 20.92 0.45 -6.32
C SER A 205 21.64 1.76 -6.65
N ASN A 206 21.24 2.88 -6.05
CA ASN A 206 21.90 4.18 -6.23
C ASN A 206 23.31 4.20 -5.65
N LEU A 207 23.54 3.42 -4.58
CA LEU A 207 24.87 3.21 -3.98
C LEU A 207 25.73 2.16 -4.71
N GLY A 208 25.23 1.55 -5.80
CA GLY A 208 25.92 0.46 -6.50
C GLY A 208 25.88 -0.88 -5.78
N GLN A 209 25.13 -0.99 -4.69
CA GLN A 209 24.95 -2.21 -3.89
C GLN A 209 23.89 -3.11 -4.51
N HIS A 210 24.14 -3.56 -5.75
CA HIS A 210 23.15 -4.23 -6.58
C HIS A 210 22.62 -5.55 -6.00
N GLN A 211 23.42 -6.26 -5.19
CA GLN A 211 23.01 -7.54 -4.61
C GLN A 211 21.93 -7.32 -3.53
N GLN A 212 22.17 -6.39 -2.60
CA GLN A 212 21.15 -6.00 -1.62
C GLN A 212 19.91 -5.40 -2.29
N ALA A 213 20.08 -4.60 -3.35
CA ALA A 213 18.96 -4.08 -4.12
C ALA A 213 18.08 -5.19 -4.71
N ILE A 214 18.69 -6.23 -5.30
CA ILE A 214 17.96 -7.39 -5.85
C ILE A 214 17.20 -8.13 -4.76
N GLU A 215 17.79 -8.35 -3.60
CA GLU A 215 17.15 -9.00 -2.45
C GLU A 215 15.91 -8.24 -2.00
N ASP A 216 16.02 -6.92 -1.85
CA ASP A 216 14.90 -6.07 -1.48
C ASP A 216 13.81 -6.00 -2.55
N TYR A 217 14.18 -5.95 -3.83
CA TYR A 217 13.20 -6.01 -4.91
C TYR A 217 12.49 -7.36 -4.98
N ASN A 218 13.20 -8.47 -4.73
CA ASN A 218 12.59 -9.80 -4.62
C ASN A 218 11.53 -9.81 -3.52
N GLU A 219 11.85 -9.26 -2.36
CA GLU A 219 10.93 -9.21 -1.22
C GLU A 219 9.73 -8.30 -1.48
N ALA A 220 9.94 -7.12 -2.07
CA ALA A 220 8.86 -6.24 -2.49
C ALA A 220 7.90 -6.92 -3.48
N ILE A 221 8.43 -7.66 -4.46
CA ILE A 221 7.63 -8.45 -5.42
C ILE A 221 6.89 -9.59 -4.72
N ARG A 222 7.56 -10.32 -3.80
CA ARG A 222 6.94 -11.39 -3.01
C ARG A 222 5.76 -10.89 -2.17
N LEU A 223 5.86 -9.66 -1.67
CA LEU A 223 4.82 -8.97 -0.92
C LEU A 223 3.77 -8.27 -1.82
N ASN A 224 3.77 -8.57 -3.13
CA ASN A 224 2.83 -8.04 -4.12
C ASN A 224 2.83 -6.51 -4.25
N ILE A 225 4.02 -5.89 -4.32
CA ILE A 225 4.10 -4.45 -4.59
C ILE A 225 3.41 -4.10 -5.93
N GLU A 226 2.46 -3.18 -5.88
CA GLU A 226 1.77 -2.64 -7.07
C GLU A 226 2.60 -1.52 -7.72
N ASN A 227 3.84 -1.83 -8.10
CA ASN A 227 4.74 -0.87 -8.75
C ASN A 227 5.53 -1.54 -9.86
N ILE A 228 5.26 -1.19 -11.12
CA ILE A 228 5.92 -1.74 -12.31
C ILE A 228 7.43 -1.51 -12.27
N SER A 229 7.87 -0.36 -11.73
CA SER A 229 9.28 0.03 -11.67
C SER A 229 10.13 -0.95 -10.86
N VAL A 230 9.54 -1.81 -10.02
CA VAL A 230 10.31 -2.86 -9.32
C VAL A 230 10.97 -3.84 -10.29
N TYR A 231 10.25 -4.25 -11.35
CA TYR A 231 10.80 -5.15 -12.36
C TYR A 231 11.85 -4.43 -13.20
N HIS A 232 11.59 -3.18 -13.60
CA HIS A 232 12.59 -2.37 -14.30
C HIS A 232 13.88 -2.27 -13.49
N ASN A 233 13.79 -1.84 -12.23
CA ASN A 233 14.96 -1.59 -11.40
C ASN A 233 15.72 -2.88 -11.06
N ARG A 234 15.01 -3.98 -10.76
CA ARG A 234 15.64 -5.28 -10.54
C ARG A 234 16.29 -5.83 -11.81
N GLY A 235 15.65 -5.67 -12.97
CA GLY A 235 16.22 -6.02 -14.27
C GLY A 235 17.51 -5.26 -14.56
N LYS A 236 17.55 -3.95 -14.31
CA LYS A 236 18.76 -3.12 -14.43
C LYS A 236 19.87 -3.59 -13.48
N ALA A 237 19.53 -3.94 -12.24
CA ALA A 237 20.49 -4.50 -11.29
C ALA A 237 21.05 -5.85 -11.77
N TYR A 238 20.22 -6.72 -12.34
CA TYR A 238 20.67 -7.98 -12.95
C TYR A 238 21.61 -7.76 -14.13
N PHE A 239 21.29 -6.85 -15.06
CA PHE A 239 22.19 -6.51 -16.17
C PHE A 239 23.55 -6.00 -15.69
N THR A 240 23.55 -5.16 -14.65
CA THR A 240 24.79 -4.61 -14.08
C THR A 240 25.66 -5.71 -13.46
N GLN A 241 25.04 -6.75 -12.90
CA GLN A 241 25.75 -7.95 -12.40
C GLN A 241 26.08 -8.98 -13.50
N GLY A 242 25.81 -8.69 -14.78
CA GLY A 242 26.02 -9.62 -15.89
C GLY A 242 25.02 -10.78 -15.96
N LYS A 243 23.97 -10.78 -15.12
CA LYS A 243 22.91 -11.80 -15.08
C LYS A 243 21.87 -11.53 -16.18
N LYS A 244 22.29 -11.57 -17.45
CA LYS A 244 21.50 -11.12 -18.61
C LYS A 244 20.14 -11.81 -18.72
N GLU A 245 20.06 -13.13 -18.55
CA GLU A 245 18.78 -13.85 -18.64
C GLU A 245 17.74 -13.35 -17.63
N LEU A 246 18.14 -13.12 -16.38
CA LEU A 246 17.25 -12.60 -15.34
C LEU A 246 16.86 -11.16 -15.64
N GLY A 247 17.81 -10.34 -16.11
CA GLY A 247 17.55 -8.98 -16.57
C GLY A 247 16.51 -8.93 -17.69
N CYS A 248 16.61 -9.81 -18.69
CA CYS A 248 15.66 -9.88 -19.80
C CYS A 248 14.28 -10.33 -19.35
N ARG A 249 14.17 -11.29 -18.42
CA ARG A 249 12.88 -11.70 -17.86
C ARG A 249 12.17 -10.54 -17.17
N ASP A 250 12.91 -9.78 -16.37
CA ASP A 250 12.36 -8.61 -15.66
C ASP A 250 12.02 -7.46 -16.62
N ALA A 251 12.86 -7.22 -17.65
CA ALA A 251 12.58 -6.23 -18.68
C ALA A 251 11.33 -6.58 -19.50
N GLN A 252 11.15 -7.86 -19.84
CA GLN A 252 9.93 -8.36 -20.48
C GLN A 252 8.73 -8.18 -19.55
N LYS A 253 8.88 -8.49 -18.26
CA LYS A 253 7.79 -8.34 -17.31
C LYS A 253 7.36 -6.88 -17.14
N ALA A 254 8.32 -5.96 -17.06
CA ALA A 254 8.04 -4.53 -17.03
C ALA A 254 7.31 -4.08 -18.31
N CYS A 255 7.71 -4.58 -19.48
CA CYS A 255 7.07 -4.27 -20.76
C CYS A 255 5.62 -4.78 -20.84
N GLU A 256 5.35 -6.00 -20.39
CA GLU A 256 3.99 -6.55 -20.27
C GLU A 256 3.06 -5.67 -19.41
N LEU A 257 3.64 -4.97 -18.43
CA LEU A 257 2.91 -4.08 -17.53
C LEU A 257 2.84 -2.63 -18.04
N GLY A 258 3.53 -2.30 -19.14
CA GLY A 258 3.47 -0.99 -19.80
C GLY A 258 4.78 -0.18 -19.80
N ASP A 259 5.88 -0.70 -19.24
CA ASP A 259 7.21 -0.06 -19.32
C ASP A 259 8.20 -0.91 -20.14
N CYS A 260 8.26 -0.64 -21.44
CA CYS A 260 9.11 -1.40 -22.37
C CYS A 260 10.53 -0.85 -22.54
N LYS A 261 10.85 0.29 -21.91
CA LYS A 261 12.11 1.02 -22.16
C LYS A 261 13.34 0.14 -21.93
N LEU A 262 13.37 -0.57 -20.79
CA LEU A 262 14.50 -1.43 -20.45
C LEU A 262 14.69 -2.58 -21.45
N LEU A 263 13.59 -3.15 -21.97
CA LEU A 263 13.64 -4.25 -22.92
C LEU A 263 14.16 -3.77 -24.28
N GLU A 264 13.70 -2.62 -24.76
CA GLU A 264 14.17 -2.01 -26.01
C GLU A 264 15.67 -1.68 -25.93
N ASP A 265 16.11 -1.06 -24.83
CA ASP A 265 17.52 -0.75 -24.59
C ASP A 265 18.38 -2.03 -24.56
N ALA A 266 17.91 -3.09 -23.90
CA ALA A 266 18.64 -4.34 -23.81
C ALA A 266 18.71 -5.07 -25.16
N LYS A 267 17.67 -5.01 -26.00
CA LYS A 267 17.69 -5.54 -27.38
C LYS A 267 18.66 -4.79 -28.27
N ASN A 268 18.68 -3.46 -28.18
CA ASN A 268 19.62 -2.61 -28.93
C ASN A 268 21.08 -2.93 -28.59
N LYS A 269 21.35 -3.26 -27.32
CA LYS A 269 22.66 -3.70 -26.84
C LYS A 269 22.96 -5.19 -27.11
N LYS A 270 22.01 -5.94 -27.68
CA LYS A 270 22.08 -7.40 -27.87
C LYS A 270 22.26 -8.16 -26.54
N ASP A 271 21.79 -7.59 -25.44
CA ASP A 271 21.73 -8.24 -24.13
C ASP A 271 20.50 -9.14 -24.01
N CYS A 272 19.42 -8.81 -24.72
CA CYS A 272 18.22 -9.63 -24.84
C CYS A 272 17.96 -10.03 -26.31
N PRO A 273 17.32 -11.19 -26.53
CA PRO A 273 16.88 -11.62 -27.86
C PRO A 273 15.73 -10.77 -28.42
#